data_AF-A0A818JBM9-F1
#
_entry.id   AF-A0A818JBM9-F1
#
_cell.length_a   1.000
_cell.length_b   1.000
_cell.length_c   1.000
_cell.angle_alpha   90.00
_cell.angle_beta   90.00
_cell.angle_gamma   90.00
#
_symmetry.space_group_name_H-M   'P 1'
#
loop_
_entity.id
_entity.type
_entity.pdbx_description
1 polymer ?
#
loop_
_entity_poly.entity_id
_entity_poly.type
_entity_poly.pdbx_seq_one_letter_code
_entity_poly.pdbx_strand_id
1 'polypeptide(L)'
;MFFLAHCCTFILLIYLRKPIYKHRQFLAFLGLVLIIVAVVYLDHQYIPPFPNFYTLIPICGAALIILFGEKNTLIGRLLSTRLLRWPGLISYSAYLWHQPLLAFVRLRSQESPTFSTILIIIGAIPLLSALSYFFIEQPFRNKQRFSQRIIFCAAGIATIVTLMLALFLIRTADNRSMIMNNGGNPYLPDL
;
A
#
# COMPACT_ATOMS: atom_id res chain seq x y z
N MET A 1 -23.52 -3.63 1.67
CA MET A 1 -23.78 -2.84 2.91
C MET A 1 -22.63 -1.88 3.26
N PHE A 2 -21.35 -2.22 3.05
CA PHE A 2 -20.20 -1.33 3.28
C PHE A 2 -20.13 -0.07 2.37
N PHE A 3 -20.70 -0.11 1.17
CA PHE A 3 -20.66 1.04 0.23
C PHE A 3 -21.55 2.22 0.62
N LEU A 4 -22.68 1.99 1.32
CA LEU A 4 -23.55 3.08 1.80
C LEU A 4 -22.94 3.82 2.99
N ALA A 5 -22.20 3.12 3.86
CA ALA A 5 -21.52 3.71 5.01
C ALA A 5 -20.46 4.72 4.56
N HIS A 6 -19.59 4.34 3.60
CA HIS A 6 -18.56 5.23 3.06
C HIS A 6 -19.15 6.47 2.38
N CYS A 7 -20.28 6.34 1.67
CA CYS A 7 -20.92 7.47 1.01
C CYS A 7 -21.55 8.45 2.03
N CYS A 8 -22.19 7.92 3.08
CA CYS A 8 -22.77 8.71 4.16
C CYS A 8 -21.70 9.45 4.98
N THR A 9 -20.58 8.78 5.30
CA THR A 9 -19.43 9.43 5.97
C THR A 9 -18.82 10.53 5.10
N PHE A 10 -18.70 10.30 3.79
CA PHE A 10 -18.14 11.29 2.86
C PHE A 10 -19.05 12.53 2.70
N ILE A 11 -20.36 12.34 2.67
CA ILE A 11 -21.37 13.41 2.62
C ILE A 11 -21.42 14.17 3.96
N LEU A 12 -21.37 13.48 5.10
CA LEU A 12 -21.30 14.08 6.43
C LEU A 12 -20.02 14.92 6.60
N LEU A 13 -18.88 14.44 6.09
CA LEU A 13 -17.61 15.17 6.07
C LEU A 13 -17.67 16.45 5.22
N ILE A 14 -18.37 16.41 4.09
CA ILE A 14 -18.59 17.61 3.26
C ILE A 14 -19.54 18.59 3.97
N TYR A 15 -20.54 18.09 4.70
CA TYR A 15 -21.51 18.93 5.41
C TYR A 15 -20.91 19.61 6.67
N LEU A 16 -20.03 18.91 7.39
CA LEU A 16 -19.24 19.47 8.50
C LEU A 16 -18.19 20.52 8.07
N ARG A 17 -18.00 20.73 6.76
CA ARG A 17 -17.05 21.71 6.21
C ARG A 17 -17.44 23.17 6.47
N LYS A 18 -18.73 23.45 6.78
CA LYS A 18 -19.31 24.79 6.78
C LYS A 18 -19.24 25.64 8.09
N PRO A 19 -19.23 25.09 9.32
CA PRO A 19 -19.14 25.94 10.53
C PRO A 19 -17.71 26.11 11.09
N ILE A 20 -16.72 25.34 10.61
CA ILE A 20 -15.38 25.22 11.26
C ILE A 20 -14.32 26.16 10.64
N TYR A 21 -14.70 27.06 9.73
CA TYR A 21 -13.77 27.94 8.99
C TYR A 21 -12.84 28.78 9.88
N LYS A 22 -13.30 29.19 11.08
CA LYS A 22 -12.56 30.07 11.98
C LYS A 22 -11.40 29.37 12.71
N HIS A 23 -11.49 28.06 12.94
CA HIS A 23 -10.51 27.31 13.76
C HIS A 23 -9.65 26.33 12.96
N ARG A 24 -9.71 26.36 11.62
CA ARG A 24 -8.98 25.42 10.75
C ARG A 24 -7.48 25.31 11.04
N GLN A 25 -6.84 26.44 11.34
CA GLN A 25 -5.41 26.45 11.70
C GLN A 25 -5.14 25.67 12.98
N PHE A 26 -5.99 25.84 14.00
CA PHE A 26 -5.88 25.12 15.27
C PHE A 26 -6.11 23.61 15.07
N LEU A 27 -7.14 23.22 14.31
CA LEU A 27 -7.41 21.80 14.05
C LEU A 27 -6.29 21.14 13.23
N ALA A 28 -5.72 21.83 12.24
CA ALA A 28 -4.57 21.32 11.50
C ALA A 28 -3.34 21.17 12.41
N PHE A 29 -3.14 22.11 13.36
CA PHE A 29 -2.04 22.07 14.33
C PHE A 29 -2.19 20.91 15.30
N LEU A 30 -3.39 20.73 15.85
CA LEU A 30 -3.71 19.59 16.67
C LEU A 30 -3.45 18.28 15.92
N GLY A 31 -3.86 18.19 14.65
CA GLY A 31 -3.58 17.03 13.80
C GLY A 31 -2.09 16.74 13.65
N LEU A 32 -1.27 17.78 13.42
CA LEU A 32 0.18 17.65 13.33
C LEU A 32 0.82 17.20 14.64
N VAL A 33 0.39 17.79 15.77
CA VAL A 33 0.86 17.41 17.10
C VAL A 33 0.54 15.95 17.39
N LEU A 34 -0.68 15.49 17.08
CA LEU A 34 -1.06 14.08 17.26
C LEU A 34 -0.18 13.12 16.45
N ILE A 35 0.19 13.49 15.21
CA ILE A 35 1.11 12.67 14.40
C ILE A 35 2.51 12.66 15.01
N ILE A 36 3.04 13.81 15.45
CA ILE A 36 4.37 13.89 16.05
C ILE A 36 4.42 13.07 17.35
N VAL A 37 3.40 13.20 18.20
CA VAL A 37 3.27 12.41 19.43
C VAL A 37 3.20 10.93 19.09
N ALA A 38 2.42 10.55 18.07
CA ALA A 38 2.36 9.16 17.62
C ALA A 38 3.74 8.65 17.17
N VAL A 39 4.49 9.41 16.37
CA VAL A 39 5.83 8.99 15.90
C VAL A 39 6.85 8.85 17.02
N VAL A 40 6.81 9.72 18.03
CA VAL A 40 7.79 9.71 19.13
C VAL A 40 7.45 8.70 20.22
N TYR A 41 6.17 8.54 20.55
CA TYR A 41 5.74 7.71 21.67
C TYR A 41 5.25 6.32 21.26
N LEU A 42 4.86 6.11 20.01
CA LEU A 42 4.44 4.79 19.51
C LEU A 42 5.65 4.05 18.92
N ASP A 43 6.53 3.58 19.79
CA ASP A 43 7.59 2.64 19.41
C ASP A 43 7.17 1.18 19.66
N HIS A 44 7.64 0.27 18.81
CA HIS A 44 7.34 -1.17 18.86
C HIS A 44 7.65 -1.82 20.21
N GLN A 45 8.51 -1.21 21.03
CA GLN A 45 8.89 -1.71 22.35
C GLN A 45 7.79 -1.60 23.42
N TYR A 46 6.81 -0.69 23.26
CA TYR A 46 5.82 -0.39 24.31
C TYR A 46 4.37 -0.70 23.92
N ILE A 47 4.15 -1.24 22.72
CA ILE A 47 2.81 -1.38 22.14
C ILE A 47 2.44 -2.87 22.10
N PRO A 48 1.30 -3.29 22.65
CA PRO A 48 0.80 -4.65 22.48
C PRO A 48 0.62 -5.01 20.99
N PRO A 49 0.76 -6.30 20.62
CA PRO A 49 0.62 -6.75 19.25
C PRO A 49 -0.71 -6.31 18.65
N PHE A 50 -0.68 -6.01 17.35
CA PHE A 50 -1.82 -5.47 16.60
C PHE A 50 -3.04 -6.40 16.72
N PRO A 51 -4.28 -5.90 16.88
CA PRO A 51 -4.73 -4.49 16.82
C PRO A 51 -4.70 -3.75 18.16
N ASN A 52 -4.43 -2.43 18.11
CA ASN A 52 -4.32 -1.60 19.32
C ASN A 52 -5.01 -0.23 19.17
N PHE A 53 -5.71 0.21 20.23
CA PHE A 53 -6.43 1.49 20.30
C PHE A 53 -5.53 2.72 20.13
N TYR A 54 -4.25 2.66 20.52
CA TYR A 54 -3.31 3.78 20.34
C TYR A 54 -3.09 4.14 18.87
N THR A 55 -3.38 3.24 17.92
CA THR A 55 -3.32 3.54 16.48
C THR A 55 -4.39 4.55 16.03
N LEU A 56 -5.45 4.76 16.82
CA LEU A 56 -6.45 5.79 16.54
C LEU A 56 -5.83 7.20 16.60
N ILE A 57 -4.79 7.41 17.41
CA ILE A 57 -4.13 8.70 17.58
C ILE A 57 -3.56 9.23 16.24
N PRO A 58 -2.66 8.50 15.53
CA PRO A 58 -2.18 8.95 14.22
C PRO A 58 -3.28 8.96 13.15
N ILE A 59 -4.29 8.08 13.23
CA ILE A 59 -5.42 8.07 12.28
C ILE A 59 -6.24 9.36 12.40
N CYS A 60 -6.63 9.74 13.62
CA CYS A 60 -7.33 10.99 13.88
C CYS A 60 -6.47 12.20 13.51
N GLY A 61 -5.17 12.18 13.83
CA GLY A 61 -4.23 13.23 13.44
C GLY A 61 -4.17 13.42 11.92
N ALA A 62 -4.01 12.32 11.16
CA ALA A 62 -4.03 12.33 9.70
C ALA A 62 -5.37 12.82 9.14
N ALA A 63 -6.50 12.37 9.69
CA ALA A 63 -7.83 12.82 9.27
C ALA A 63 -8.00 14.34 9.45
N LEU A 64 -7.56 14.90 10.60
CA LEU A 64 -7.60 16.34 10.85
C LEU A 64 -6.76 17.13 9.83
N ILE A 65 -5.55 16.66 9.50
CA ILE A 65 -4.71 17.31 8.48
C ILE A 65 -5.35 17.21 7.10
N ILE A 66 -5.91 16.07 6.71
CA ILE A 66 -6.55 15.89 5.40
C ILE A 66 -7.79 16.80 5.27
N LEU A 67 -8.58 16.94 6.34
CA LEU A 67 -9.82 17.71 6.33
C LEU A 67 -9.60 19.22 6.45
N PHE A 68 -8.61 19.66 7.22
CA PHE A 68 -8.42 21.07 7.58
C PHE A 68 -7.09 21.68 7.09
N GLY A 69 -6.16 20.86 6.60
CA GLY A 69 -4.84 21.27 6.08
C GLY A 69 -4.90 21.85 4.66
N GLU A 70 -5.74 22.85 4.44
CA GLU A 70 -5.79 23.58 3.17
C GLU A 70 -4.59 24.54 3.01
N LYS A 71 -4.27 24.95 1.78
CA LYS A 71 -3.14 25.86 1.43
C LYS A 71 -3.17 27.23 2.13
N ASN A 72 -4.29 27.60 2.74
CA ASN A 72 -4.44 28.84 3.52
C ASN A 72 -4.00 28.69 4.98
N THR A 73 -3.76 27.47 5.46
CA THR A 73 -3.23 27.21 6.79
C THR A 73 -1.70 27.11 6.76
N LEU A 74 -1.02 27.52 7.84
CA LEU A 74 0.45 27.42 7.96
C LEU A 74 0.92 25.98 7.73
N ILE A 75 0.19 25.00 8.27
CA ILE A 75 0.53 23.57 8.20
C ILE A 75 0.26 23.02 6.81
N GLY A 76 -0.88 23.37 6.20
CA GLY A 76 -1.12 23.03 4.80
C GLY A 76 -0.05 23.60 3.88
N ARG A 77 0.44 24.83 4.13
CA ARG A 77 1.57 25.40 3.38
C ARG A 77 2.86 24.61 3.59
N LEU A 78 3.22 24.33 4.85
CA LEU A 78 4.41 23.55 5.20
C LEU A 78 4.39 22.17 4.53
N LEU A 79 3.30 21.41 4.68
CA LEU A 79 3.15 20.08 4.08
C LEU A 79 3.04 20.14 2.55
N SER A 80 2.59 21.25 1.99
CA SER A 80 2.53 21.43 0.53
C SER A 80 3.87 21.77 -0.12
N THR A 81 4.93 22.00 0.66
CA THR A 81 6.28 22.25 0.13
C THR A 81 6.75 21.09 -0.74
N ARG A 82 7.56 21.41 -1.76
CA ARG A 82 8.07 20.42 -2.71
C ARG A 82 8.86 19.32 -1.98
N LEU A 83 9.66 19.69 -0.99
CA LEU A 83 10.49 18.78 -0.18
C LEU A 83 9.66 17.73 0.57
N LEU A 84 8.56 18.12 1.22
CA LEU A 84 7.71 17.18 1.96
C LEU A 84 6.80 16.37 1.05
N ARG A 85 6.40 16.93 -0.10
CA ARG A 85 5.55 16.22 -1.07
C ARG A 85 6.30 15.14 -1.83
N TRP A 86 7.55 15.40 -2.23
CA TRP A 86 8.33 14.52 -3.08
C TRP A 86 8.50 13.08 -2.55
N PRO A 87 8.89 12.84 -1.29
CA PRO A 87 8.95 11.48 -0.75
C PRO A 87 7.58 10.79 -0.73
N GLY A 88 6.50 11.54 -0.49
CA GLY A 88 5.13 11.03 -0.59
C GLY A 88 4.70 10.67 -2.02
N LEU A 89 5.36 11.19 -3.05
CA LEU A 89 5.13 10.77 -4.43
C LEU A 89 5.83 9.44 -4.75
N ILE A 90 6.98 9.17 -4.12
CA ILE A 90 7.77 7.96 -4.34
C ILE A 90 7.34 6.82 -3.40
N SER A 91 6.58 7.13 -2.34
CA SER A 91 6.18 6.16 -1.30
C SER A 91 5.45 4.94 -1.86
N TYR A 92 4.64 5.11 -2.91
CA TYR A 92 3.98 3.98 -3.57
C TYR A 92 4.99 3.03 -4.21
N SER A 93 5.90 3.56 -5.03
CA SER A 93 6.98 2.78 -5.64
C SER A 93 7.89 2.13 -4.58
N ALA A 94 8.19 2.83 -3.48
CA ALA A 94 8.97 2.28 -2.36
C ALA A 94 8.27 1.12 -1.66
N TYR A 95 6.96 1.21 -1.46
CA TYR A 95 6.18 0.11 -0.93
C TYR A 95 6.23 -1.12 -1.84
N LEU A 96 6.28 -0.94 -3.17
CA LEU A 96 6.35 -2.06 -4.10
C LEU A 96 7.71 -2.76 -4.05
N TRP A 97 8.81 -2.01 -3.99
CA TRP A 97 10.17 -2.58 -4.10
C TRP A 97 10.77 -3.07 -2.79
N HIS A 98 10.36 -2.55 -1.63
CA HIS A 98 10.96 -2.98 -0.36
C HIS A 98 10.68 -4.46 -0.04
N GLN A 99 9.44 -4.95 -0.20
CA GLN A 99 9.07 -6.35 0.07
C GLN A 99 9.87 -7.38 -0.75
N PRO A 100 9.92 -7.30 -2.09
CA PRO A 100 10.66 -8.27 -2.90
C PRO A 100 12.15 -8.21 -2.59
N LEU A 101 12.73 -7.01 -2.40
CA LEU A 101 14.14 -6.88 -2.06
C LEU A 101 14.47 -7.56 -0.72
N LEU A 102 13.63 -7.35 0.30
CA LEU A 102 13.77 -8.03 1.60
C LEU A 102 13.55 -9.55 1.48
N ALA A 103 12.62 -10.00 0.63
CA ALA A 103 12.40 -11.42 0.38
C ALA A 103 13.63 -12.08 -0.27
N PHE A 104 14.23 -11.45 -1.29
CA PHE A 104 15.46 -11.94 -1.91
C PHE A 104 16.62 -12.04 -0.92
N VAL A 105 16.74 -11.07 -0.03
CA VAL A 105 17.78 -11.05 1.01
C VAL A 105 17.57 -12.20 2.00
N ARG A 106 16.33 -12.46 2.42
CA ARG A 106 15.98 -13.60 3.29
C ARG A 106 16.22 -14.96 2.62
N LEU A 107 16.02 -15.07 1.32
CA LEU A 107 16.30 -16.29 0.56
C LEU A 107 17.81 -16.57 0.44
N ARG A 108 18.62 -15.53 0.29
CA ARG A 108 20.08 -15.63 0.18
C ARG A 108 20.79 -15.76 1.54
N SER A 109 20.21 -15.20 2.59
CA SER A 109 20.81 -15.10 3.92
C SER A 109 20.04 -16.00 4.87
N GLN A 110 20.51 -17.23 5.08
CA GLN A 110 19.98 -18.12 6.12
C GLN A 110 20.35 -17.63 7.54
N GLU A 111 21.42 -16.83 7.65
CA GLU A 111 21.81 -16.12 8.87
C GLU A 111 21.55 -14.61 8.79
N SER A 112 21.66 -13.94 9.95
CA SER A 112 21.50 -12.50 10.14
C SER A 112 22.21 -11.69 9.02
N PRO A 113 21.54 -10.74 8.36
CA PRO A 113 22.11 -10.01 7.24
C PRO A 113 23.34 -9.20 7.68
N THR A 114 24.45 -9.36 6.96
CA THR A 114 25.67 -8.57 7.16
C THR A 114 25.38 -7.07 7.02
N PHE A 115 26.09 -6.23 7.79
CA PHE A 115 25.95 -4.77 7.74
C PHE A 115 26.06 -4.19 6.31
N SER A 116 26.95 -4.73 5.48
CA SER A 116 27.11 -4.36 4.08
C SER A 116 25.83 -4.60 3.26
N THR A 117 25.17 -5.75 3.47
CA THR A 117 23.90 -6.09 2.82
C THR A 117 22.79 -5.11 3.21
N ILE A 118 22.70 -4.74 4.49
CA ILE A 118 21.72 -3.75 4.97
C ILE A 118 21.95 -2.39 4.31
N LEU A 119 23.20 -1.94 4.22
CA LEU A 119 23.56 -0.66 3.60
C LEU A 119 23.17 -0.63 2.10
N ILE A 120 23.43 -1.73 1.39
CA ILE A 120 23.04 -1.88 -0.01
C ILE A 120 21.52 -1.80 -0.16
N ILE A 121 20.75 -2.48 0.70
CA ILE A 121 19.28 -2.46 0.67
C ILE A 121 18.74 -1.04 0.91
N ILE A 122 19.26 -0.35 1.93
CA ILE A 122 18.85 1.02 2.28
C ILE A 122 19.10 1.98 1.11
N GLY A 123 20.18 1.80 0.35
CA GLY A 123 20.45 2.57 -0.86
C GLY A 123 19.63 2.12 -2.07
N ALA A 124 19.44 0.82 -2.26
CA ALA A 124 18.76 0.24 -3.41
C ALA A 124 17.26 0.55 -3.43
N ILE A 125 16.56 0.48 -2.29
CA ILE A 125 15.12 0.76 -2.22
C ILE A 125 14.79 2.14 -2.79
N PRO A 126 15.30 3.28 -2.27
CA PRO A 126 14.94 4.60 -2.79
C PRO A 126 15.39 4.78 -4.24
N LEU A 127 16.50 4.18 -4.66
CA LEU A 127 16.97 4.26 -6.04
C LEU A 127 16.01 3.54 -7.01
N LEU A 128 15.66 2.29 -6.74
CA LEU A 128 14.71 1.52 -7.55
C LEU A 128 13.32 2.16 -7.53
N SER A 129 12.93 2.71 -6.37
CA SER A 129 11.65 3.42 -6.21
C SER A 129 11.59 4.68 -7.04
N ALA A 130 12.66 5.49 -7.04
CA ALA A 130 12.75 6.68 -7.86
C ALA A 130 12.74 6.32 -9.35
N LEU A 131 13.51 5.31 -9.77
CA LEU A 131 13.48 4.81 -11.15
C LEU A 131 12.06 4.40 -11.56
N SER A 132 11.43 3.54 -10.77
CA SER A 132 10.05 3.09 -11.01
C SER A 132 9.07 4.26 -11.08
N TYR A 133 9.22 5.25 -10.19
CA TYR A 133 8.38 6.44 -10.18
C TYR A 133 8.52 7.25 -11.48
N PHE A 134 9.75 7.51 -11.93
CA PHE A 134 9.98 8.32 -13.14
C PHE A 134 9.63 7.57 -14.44
N PHE A 135 9.96 6.28 -14.53
CA PHE A 135 9.82 5.51 -15.77
C PHE A 135 8.47 4.80 -15.93
N ILE A 136 7.80 4.44 -14.82
CA ILE A 136 6.53 3.70 -14.85
C ILE A 136 5.42 4.59 -14.29
N GLU A 137 5.56 5.13 -13.08
CA GLU A 137 4.43 5.79 -12.43
C GLU A 137 4.08 7.14 -13.06
N GLN A 138 5.06 7.98 -13.36
CA GLN A 138 4.88 9.31 -13.94
C GLN A 138 4.22 9.27 -15.35
N PRO A 139 4.64 8.42 -16.31
CA PRO A 139 3.98 8.36 -17.61
C PRO A 139 2.55 7.82 -17.54
N PHE A 140 2.27 6.85 -16.67
CA PHE A 140 0.91 6.29 -16.52
C PHE A 140 -0.03 7.21 -15.73
N ARG A 141 0.51 8.08 -14.88
CA ARG A 141 -0.26 9.08 -14.13
C ARG A 141 -0.69 10.28 -14.98
N ASN A 142 -0.05 10.49 -16.13
CA ASN A 142 -0.46 11.52 -17.07
C ASN A 142 -1.73 11.08 -17.84
N LYS A 143 -2.90 11.55 -17.38
CA LYS A 143 -4.22 11.24 -17.96
C LYS A 143 -4.37 11.64 -19.43
N GLN A 144 -3.48 12.48 -19.97
CA GLN A 144 -3.47 12.84 -21.39
C GLN A 144 -2.81 11.79 -22.29
N ARG A 145 -1.92 10.93 -21.75
CA ARG A 145 -1.25 9.87 -22.52
C ARG A 145 -1.91 8.51 -22.38
N PHE A 146 -2.49 8.20 -21.22
CA PHE A 146 -3.22 6.95 -20.99
C PHE A 146 -4.61 7.24 -20.42
N SER A 147 -5.63 6.87 -21.20
CA SER A 147 -7.02 6.94 -20.73
C SER A 147 -7.23 5.90 -19.63
N GLN A 148 -7.76 6.34 -18.49
CA GLN A 148 -8.03 5.47 -17.33
C GLN A 148 -8.87 4.24 -17.73
N ARG A 149 -9.74 4.38 -18.73
CA ARG A 149 -10.56 3.28 -19.27
C ARG A 149 -9.72 2.16 -19.88
N ILE A 150 -8.65 2.49 -20.60
CA ILE A 150 -7.78 1.49 -21.23
C ILE A 150 -7.02 0.72 -20.16
N ILE A 151 -6.54 1.40 -19.11
CA ILE A 151 -5.86 0.77 -17.98
C ILE A 151 -6.81 -0.17 -17.23
N PHE A 152 -8.05 0.26 -16.94
CA PHE A 152 -9.05 -0.60 -16.30
C PHE A 152 -9.44 -1.80 -17.16
N CYS A 153 -9.62 -1.62 -18.47
CA CYS A 153 -9.91 -2.73 -19.38
C CYS A 153 -8.72 -3.71 -19.46
N ALA A 154 -7.49 -3.21 -19.59
CA ALA A 154 -6.30 -4.04 -19.63
C ALA A 154 -6.09 -4.83 -18.33
N ALA A 155 -6.30 -4.20 -17.17
CA ALA A 155 -6.26 -4.88 -15.88
C ALA A 155 -7.36 -5.96 -15.75
N GLY A 156 -8.57 -5.66 -16.22
CA GLY A 156 -9.67 -6.63 -16.29
C GLY A 156 -9.32 -7.84 -17.14
N ILE A 157 -8.79 -7.62 -18.35
CA ILE A 157 -8.35 -8.68 -19.26
C ILE A 157 -7.23 -9.51 -18.63
N ALA A 158 -6.20 -8.87 -18.05
CA ALA A 158 -5.09 -9.57 -17.39
C ALA A 158 -5.57 -10.46 -16.25
N THR A 159 -6.54 -9.99 -15.46
CA THR A 159 -7.12 -10.77 -14.36
C THR A 159 -7.87 -11.99 -14.90
N ILE A 160 -8.68 -11.82 -15.95
CA ILE A 160 -9.42 -12.91 -16.60
C ILE A 160 -8.45 -13.95 -17.18
N VAL A 161 -7.40 -13.51 -17.86
CA VAL A 161 -6.38 -14.40 -18.44
C VAL A 161 -5.66 -15.20 -17.34
N THR A 162 -5.31 -14.55 -16.23
CA THR A 162 -4.62 -15.21 -15.12
C THR A 162 -5.52 -16.24 -14.45
N LEU A 163 -6.81 -15.93 -14.26
CA LEU A 163 -7.81 -16.86 -13.75
C LEU A 163 -8.05 -18.04 -14.70
N MET A 164 -8.16 -17.78 -16.00
CA MET A 164 -8.30 -18.82 -17.02
C MET A 164 -7.10 -19.78 -17.03
N LEU A 165 -5.89 -19.23 -16.96
CA LEU A 165 -4.66 -20.02 -16.89
C LEU A 165 -4.59 -20.85 -15.61
N ALA A 166 -4.94 -20.26 -14.46
CA ALA A 166 -4.98 -20.97 -13.18
C ALA A 166 -5.99 -22.13 -13.22
N LEU A 167 -7.21 -21.90 -13.72
CA LEU A 167 -8.24 -22.93 -13.86
C LEU A 167 -7.81 -24.05 -14.83
N PHE A 168 -7.13 -23.69 -15.92
CA PHE A 168 -6.59 -24.65 -16.87
C PHE A 168 -5.51 -25.54 -16.23
N LEU A 169 -4.59 -24.95 -15.46
CA LEU A 169 -3.56 -25.69 -14.73
C LEU A 169 -4.16 -26.62 -13.66
N ILE A 170 -5.20 -26.16 -12.95
CA ILE A 170 -5.90 -27.00 -11.96
C ILE A 170 -6.60 -28.18 -12.66
N ARG A 171 -7.30 -27.92 -13.77
CA ARG A 171 -8.01 -28.96 -14.52
C ARG A 171 -7.07 -30.01 -15.12
N THR A 172 -5.91 -29.58 -15.60
CA THR A 172 -4.89 -30.50 -16.13
C THR A 172 -4.21 -31.32 -15.03
N ALA A 173 -4.01 -30.74 -13.84
CA ALA A 173 -3.53 -31.47 -12.67
C ALA A 173 -4.55 -32.52 -12.18
N ASP A 174 -5.83 -32.15 -12.10
CA ASP A 174 -6.93 -33.01 -11.64
C ASP A 174 -7.15 -34.21 -12.59
N ASN A 175 -7.16 -33.95 -13.90
CA ASN A 175 -7.24 -35.01 -14.91
C ASN A 175 -6.05 -35.98 -14.84
N ARG A 176 -4.84 -35.50 -14.54
CA ARG A 176 -3.66 -36.37 -14.35
C ARG A 176 -3.81 -37.24 -13.11
N SER A 177 -4.30 -36.72 -11.99
CA SER A 177 -4.55 -37.53 -10.79
C SER A 177 -5.61 -38.61 -10.99
N MET A 178 -6.68 -38.34 -11.75
CA MET A 178 -7.69 -39.36 -12.07
C MET A 178 -7.13 -40.50 -12.95
N ILE A 179 -6.24 -40.19 -13.88
CA ILE A 179 -5.58 -41.22 -14.71
C ILE A 179 -4.62 -42.08 -13.89
N MET A 180 -3.91 -41.50 -12.92
CA MET A 180 -3.02 -42.27 -12.02
C MET A 180 -3.78 -43.12 -11.00
N ASN A 181 -5.01 -42.74 -10.62
CA ASN A 181 -5.87 -43.53 -9.74
C ASN A 181 -6.63 -44.64 -10.49
N ASN A 182 -7.10 -44.38 -11.72
CA ASN A 182 -7.80 -45.39 -12.54
C ASN A 182 -6.85 -46.31 -13.31
N GLY A 183 -5.63 -45.87 -13.61
CA GLY A 183 -4.56 -46.71 -14.10
C GLY A 183 -3.95 -47.48 -12.92
N GLY A 184 -4.70 -48.45 -12.40
CA GLY A 184 -4.27 -49.32 -11.31
C GLY A 184 -2.82 -49.78 -11.54
N ASN A 185 -1.98 -49.59 -10.52
CA ASN A 185 -0.58 -49.94 -10.55
C ASN A 185 -0.44 -51.45 -10.88
N PRO A 186 0.07 -51.84 -12.06
CA PRO A 186 0.19 -53.26 -12.41
C PRO A 186 1.22 -54.02 -11.54
N TYR A 187 1.90 -53.32 -10.62
CA TYR A 187 2.92 -53.89 -9.72
C TYR A 187 2.48 -54.01 -8.26
N LEU A 188 1.23 -53.68 -7.90
CA LEU A 188 0.70 -53.96 -6.56
C LEU A 188 -0.43 -55.00 -6.66
N PRO A 189 -0.25 -56.22 -6.14
CA PRO A 189 -1.33 -57.19 -6.06
C PRO A 189 -2.37 -56.71 -5.05
N ASP A 190 -3.65 -56.81 -5.45
CA ASP A 190 -4.80 -56.45 -4.64
C ASP A 190 -4.77 -57.20 -3.28
N LEU A 191 -4.68 -56.43 -2.18
CA LEU A 191 -4.87 -56.87 -0.80
C LEU A 191 -6.14 -56.24 -0.23
#